data_AF-A0A7K5R9X7-F1
#
_entry.id   AF-A0A7K5R9X7-F1
#
_cell.length_a   1.000
_cell.length_b   1.000
_cell.length_c   1.000
_cell.angle_alpha   90.00
_cell.angle_beta   90.00
_cell.angle_gamma   90.00
#
_symmetry.space_group_name_H-M   'P 1'
#
loop_
_entity.id
_entity.type
_entity.pdbx_description
1 polymer ?
#
loop_
_entity_poly.entity_id
_entity_poly.type
_entity_poly.pdbx_seq_one_letter_code
_entity_poly.pdbx_strand_id
1 'polypeptide(L)'
;KQTLLPLLKEESSSFIFPCKPAVQRPELQYMVMELLRCIPFLLFLLFVCGLDHFLYSILSIIQHHSFIEYSYQTSHHLSVNVMGTSLMAQLLRSTIGALNTSFESGMETSNRACLPQPTGMTRQQYLYTCLPLGALALLCLAQVYPFRLRRAIAAFYFPKREKTRVLFLYNKLLRQRKNFLHLQRGRVARQARQPPELGTVLLRWCRRRWPWMRRCLRQRCTLCGTPETPEHQPCPNPDCFALYCESCW
;
A
#
# COMPACT_ATOMS: atom_id res chain seq x y z
N LYS A 1 29.79 -38.05 -7.94
CA LYS A 1 28.66 -37.78 -7.02
C LYS A 1 28.08 -36.41 -7.36
N GLN A 2 26.79 -36.27 -7.64
CA GLN A 2 26.20 -34.95 -7.92
C GLN A 2 26.08 -34.16 -6.62
N THR A 3 26.73 -32.99 -6.57
CA THR A 3 26.60 -32.02 -5.49
C THR A 3 25.51 -31.01 -5.83
N LEU A 4 24.76 -30.57 -4.81
CA LEU A 4 23.68 -29.58 -5.00
C LEU A 4 24.23 -28.16 -5.18
N LEU A 5 25.43 -27.88 -4.67
CA LEU A 5 26.12 -26.61 -4.83
C LEU A 5 27.07 -26.68 -6.03
N PRO A 6 27.19 -25.60 -6.84
CA PRO A 6 26.52 -24.29 -6.70
C PRO A 6 25.03 -24.32 -7.13
N LEU A 7 24.21 -23.51 -6.45
CA LEU A 7 22.78 -23.32 -6.80
C LEU A 7 22.66 -22.56 -8.12
N LEU A 8 21.79 -23.01 -9.03
CA LEU A 8 21.50 -22.24 -10.25
C LEU A 8 20.82 -20.91 -9.89
N LYS A 9 20.97 -19.89 -10.75
CA LYS A 9 20.39 -18.55 -10.53
C LYS A 9 18.86 -18.58 -10.37
N GLU A 10 18.20 -19.51 -11.05
CA GLU A 10 16.76 -19.72 -10.94
C GLU A 10 16.39 -20.41 -9.62
N GLU A 11 17.16 -21.42 -9.20
CA GLU A 11 16.98 -22.14 -7.93
C GLU A 11 17.25 -21.25 -6.71
N SER A 12 18.26 -20.37 -6.81
CA SER A 12 18.63 -19.46 -5.73
C SER A 12 17.53 -18.45 -5.40
N SER A 13 16.69 -18.09 -6.37
CA SER A 13 15.56 -17.16 -6.16
C SER A 13 14.44 -17.78 -5.32
N SER A 14 14.27 -19.10 -5.39
CA SER A 14 13.26 -19.86 -4.63
C SER A 14 13.78 -20.28 -3.24
N PHE A 15 15.10 -20.35 -3.06
CA PHE A 15 15.71 -20.77 -1.81
C PHE A 15 15.75 -19.63 -0.78
N ILE A 16 15.32 -19.90 0.46
CA ILE A 16 15.36 -18.94 1.56
C ILE A 16 16.67 -19.13 2.34
N PHE A 17 17.55 -18.13 2.28
CA PHE A 17 18.79 -18.10 3.05
C PHE A 17 18.53 -17.55 4.45
N PRO A 18 18.74 -18.33 5.53
CA PRO A 18 18.44 -17.88 6.89
C PRO A 18 19.26 -16.66 7.33
N CYS A 19 20.53 -16.60 6.95
CA CYS A 19 21.49 -15.61 7.48
C CYS A 19 21.68 -14.37 6.59
N LYS A 20 21.00 -14.26 5.45
CA LYS A 20 21.14 -13.09 4.55
C LYS A 20 20.07 -12.05 4.89
N PRO A 21 20.41 -10.77 5.15
CA PRO A 21 19.40 -9.76 5.53
C PRO A 21 18.45 -9.38 4.38
N ALA A 22 18.79 -9.73 3.13
CA ALA A 22 17.94 -9.48 1.97
C ALA A 22 16.62 -10.27 2.05
N VAL A 23 15.50 -9.58 1.79
CA VAL A 23 14.16 -10.16 1.67
C VAL A 23 14.09 -10.95 0.38
N GLN A 24 13.72 -12.23 0.48
CA GLN A 24 13.65 -13.12 -0.68
C GLN A 24 12.27 -13.02 -1.34
N ARG A 25 12.16 -13.34 -2.63
CA ARG A 25 10.88 -13.29 -3.38
C ARG A 25 9.67 -13.99 -2.72
N PRO A 26 9.79 -15.21 -2.15
CA PRO A 26 8.65 -15.83 -1.49
C PRO A 26 8.24 -15.07 -0.22
N GLU A 27 9.19 -14.48 0.51
CA GLU A 27 8.88 -13.67 1.70
C GLU A 27 8.19 -12.37 1.31
N LEU A 28 8.57 -11.77 0.18
CA LEU A 28 7.91 -10.58 -0.35
C LEU A 28 6.47 -10.86 -0.77
N GLN A 29 6.16 -12.03 -1.33
CA GLN A 29 4.79 -12.42 -1.66
C GLN A 29 3.90 -12.49 -0.42
N TYR A 30 4.40 -13.10 0.66
CA TYR A 30 3.68 -13.12 1.94
C TYR A 30 3.52 -11.72 2.53
N MET A 31 4.57 -10.90 2.51
CA MET A 31 4.53 -9.52 2.99
C MET A 31 3.51 -8.66 2.22
N VAL A 32 3.44 -8.81 0.89
CA VAL A 32 2.46 -8.10 0.05
C VAL A 32 1.04 -8.55 0.35
N MET A 33 0.81 -9.84 0.58
CA MET A 33 -0.51 -10.36 0.97
C MET A 33 -0.97 -9.80 2.32
N GLU A 34 -0.09 -9.74 3.32
CA GLU A 34 -0.41 -9.15 4.63
C GLU A 34 -0.65 -7.64 4.53
N LEU A 35 0.13 -6.94 3.71
CA LEU A 35 -0.08 -5.51 3.47
C LEU A 35 -1.42 -5.26 2.75
N LEU A 36 -1.78 -6.11 1.79
CA LEU A 36 -3.07 -6.04 1.09
C LEU A 36 -4.24 -6.16 2.09
N ARG A 37 -4.08 -6.99 3.11
CA ARG A 37 -5.06 -7.16 4.19
C ARG A 37 -5.18 -5.93 5.10
N CYS A 38 -4.19 -5.04 5.12
CA CYS A 38 -4.22 -3.78 5.85
C CYS A 38 -4.93 -2.63 5.10
N ILE A 39 -5.08 -2.75 3.77
CA ILE A 39 -5.75 -1.75 2.92
C ILE A 39 -7.17 -1.39 3.37
N PRO A 40 -8.08 -2.32 3.72
CA PRO A 40 -9.43 -1.95 4.13
C PRO A 40 -9.46 -1.05 5.37
N PHE A 41 -8.56 -1.27 6.34
CA PHE A 41 -8.44 -0.41 7.51
C PHE A 41 -7.96 1.00 7.17
N LEU A 42 -7.02 1.10 6.22
CA LEU A 42 -6.55 2.38 5.71
C LEU A 42 -7.64 3.14 4.95
N LEU A 43 -8.41 2.45 4.11
CA LEU A 43 -9.55 3.04 3.40
C LEU A 43 -10.64 3.49 4.36
N PHE A 44 -10.97 2.67 5.37
CA PHE A 44 -11.95 3.04 6.39
C PHE A 44 -11.52 4.28 7.17
N LEU A 45 -10.24 4.37 7.56
CA LEU A 45 -9.71 5.54 8.26
C LEU A 45 -9.79 6.79 7.38
N LEU A 46 -9.37 6.71 6.12
CA LEU A 46 -9.49 7.82 5.17
C LEU A 46 -10.95 8.26 4.97
N PHE A 47 -11.88 7.30 4.90
CA PHE A 47 -13.30 7.58 4.78
C PHE A 47 -13.84 8.33 6.01
N VAL A 48 -13.54 7.86 7.22
CA VAL A 48 -13.98 8.52 8.46
C VAL A 48 -13.37 9.92 8.60
N CYS A 49 -12.07 10.08 8.29
CA CYS A 49 -11.43 11.40 8.28
C CYS A 49 -12.05 12.34 7.25
N GLY A 50 -12.40 11.83 6.06
CA GLY A 50 -13.10 12.60 5.03
C GLY A 50 -14.51 13.02 5.45
N LEU A 51 -15.25 12.13 6.12
CA LEU A 51 -16.56 12.45 6.69
C LEU A 51 -16.47 13.52 7.78
N ASP A 52 -15.49 13.44 8.69
CA ASP A 52 -15.27 14.45 9.73
C ASP A 52 -15.03 15.83 9.11
N HIS A 53 -14.14 15.91 8.11
CA HIS A 53 -13.91 17.16 7.37
C HIS A 53 -15.17 17.66 6.67
N PHE A 54 -15.91 16.77 6.01
CA PHE A 54 -17.14 17.14 5.30
C PHE A 54 -18.21 17.69 6.25
N LEU A 55 -18.42 17.04 7.39
CA LEU A 55 -19.33 17.50 8.43
C LEU A 55 -18.90 18.84 9.00
N TYR A 56 -17.61 19.00 9.30
CA TYR A 56 -17.05 20.28 9.76
C TYR A 56 -17.31 21.40 8.75
N SER A 57 -17.05 21.15 7.46
CA SER A 57 -17.30 22.12 6.39
C SER A 57 -18.78 22.49 6.31
N ILE A 58 -19.70 21.52 6.30
CA ILE A 58 -21.14 21.79 6.25
C ILE A 58 -21.58 22.60 7.47
N LEU A 59 -21.19 22.19 8.68
CA LEU A 59 -21.57 22.88 9.91
C LEU A 59 -21.02 24.32 9.94
N SER A 60 -19.80 24.54 9.42
CA SER A 60 -19.23 25.89 9.30
C SER A 60 -19.96 26.77 8.27
N ILE A 61 -20.39 26.20 7.15
CA ILE A 61 -21.18 26.89 6.12
C ILE A 61 -22.55 27.24 6.70
N ILE A 62 -23.21 26.31 7.39
CA ILE A 62 -24.48 26.56 8.07
C ILE A 62 -24.30 27.67 9.10
N GLN A 63 -23.25 27.63 9.91
CA GLN A 63 -22.98 28.67 10.90
C GLN A 63 -22.83 30.06 10.24
N HIS A 64 -22.12 30.14 9.11
CA HIS A 64 -21.88 31.40 8.41
C HIS A 64 -23.14 31.96 7.73
N HIS A 65 -23.97 31.10 7.13
CA HIS A 65 -25.16 31.51 6.38
C HIS A 65 -26.46 31.60 7.23
N SER A 66 -26.51 30.96 8.40
CA SER A 66 -27.66 31.01 9.31
C SER A 66 -27.51 32.05 10.44
N PHE A 67 -26.38 32.76 10.48
CA PHE A 67 -26.20 33.88 11.39
C PHE A 67 -27.12 35.04 10.95
N ILE A 68 -28.23 35.19 11.68
CA ILE A 68 -29.19 36.29 11.50
C ILE A 68 -29.24 37.08 12.80
N GLU A 69 -29.06 38.39 12.68
CA GLU A 69 -29.15 39.37 13.76
C GLU A 69 -30.40 40.20 13.52
N TYR A 70 -31.43 40.01 14.34
CA TYR A 70 -32.69 40.75 14.24
C TYR A 70 -32.66 41.93 15.20
N SER A 71 -32.44 43.14 14.68
CA SER A 71 -32.63 44.39 15.42
C SER A 71 -34.09 44.82 15.31
N TYR A 72 -34.93 44.43 16.26
CA TYR A 72 -36.32 44.90 16.34
C TYR A 72 -36.35 46.29 16.98
N GLN A 73 -36.44 47.34 16.17
CA GLN A 73 -36.70 48.71 16.62
C GLN A 73 -38.20 48.98 16.52
N THR A 74 -38.95 48.76 17.60
CA THR A 74 -40.38 49.09 17.67
C THR A 74 -40.54 50.49 18.25
N SER A 75 -41.00 51.45 17.44
CA SER A 75 -41.35 52.81 17.88
C SER A 75 -42.86 53.00 17.85
N HIS A 76 -43.57 52.58 18.90
CA HIS A 76 -45.02 52.84 19.03
C HIS A 76 -45.26 54.20 19.68
N HIS A 77 -45.50 55.23 18.88
CA HIS A 77 -45.92 56.55 19.37
C HIS A 77 -47.44 56.55 19.58
N LEU A 78 -47.89 56.17 20.78
CA LEU A 78 -49.30 56.29 21.18
C LEU A 78 -49.54 57.65 21.85
N SER A 79 -50.07 58.62 21.11
CA SER A 79 -50.53 59.90 21.67
C SER A 79 -52.05 59.88 21.85
N VAL A 80 -52.50 59.69 23.10
CA VAL A 80 -53.94 59.65 23.44
C VAL A 80 -54.34 60.97 24.10
N ASN A 81 -55.08 61.81 23.36
CA ASN A 81 -55.61 63.07 23.88
C ASN A 81 -57.07 62.88 24.35
N VAL A 82 -57.30 62.97 25.66
CA VAL A 82 -58.64 62.88 26.26
C VAL A 82 -59.28 64.28 26.24
N MET A 83 -60.48 64.46 25.69
CA MET A 83 -61.25 65.71 25.74
C MET A 83 -62.43 65.61 26.73
N GLY A 84 -62.68 66.67 27.51
CA GLY A 84 -63.75 66.75 28.51
C GLY A 84 -63.27 67.12 29.92
N THR A 85 -64.18 67.70 30.72
CA THR A 85 -63.94 68.19 32.11
C THR A 85 -64.58 67.32 33.19
N SER A 86 -65.06 66.11 32.85
CA SER A 86 -65.65 65.19 33.83
C SER A 86 -64.60 64.57 34.76
N LEU A 87 -65.03 64.15 35.96
CA LEU A 87 -64.19 63.48 36.96
C LEU A 87 -63.50 62.22 36.39
N MET A 88 -64.19 61.47 35.53
CA MET A 88 -63.62 60.32 34.80
C MET A 88 -62.54 60.74 33.78
N ALA A 89 -62.72 61.88 33.09
CA ALA A 89 -61.71 62.40 32.17
C ALA A 89 -60.44 62.86 32.91
N GLN A 90 -60.55 63.38 34.13
CA GLN A 90 -59.39 63.72 34.97
C GLN A 90 -58.64 62.46 35.43
N LEU A 91 -59.34 61.42 35.88
CA LEU A 91 -58.70 60.16 36.27
C LEU A 91 -57.96 59.51 35.10
N LEU A 92 -58.60 59.39 33.93
CA LEU A 92 -57.98 58.84 32.72
C LEU A 92 -56.79 59.67 32.24
N ARG A 93 -56.84 61.00 32.34
CA ARG A 93 -55.72 61.87 31.97
C ARG A 93 -54.54 61.70 32.95
N SER A 94 -54.80 61.43 34.23
CA SER A 94 -53.73 61.16 35.22
C SER A 94 -53.07 59.79 35.03
N THR A 95 -53.84 58.75 34.69
CA THR A 95 -53.32 57.39 34.53
C THR A 95 -52.62 57.21 33.18
N ILE A 96 -53.15 57.81 32.11
CA ILE A 96 -52.57 57.74 30.77
C ILE A 96 -51.41 58.74 30.61
N GLY A 97 -51.42 59.87 31.31
CA GLY A 97 -50.31 60.83 31.34
C GLY A 97 -49.01 60.24 31.90
N ALA A 98 -49.11 59.30 32.84
CA ALA A 98 -47.97 58.54 33.36
C ALA A 98 -47.43 57.50 32.37
N LEU A 99 -48.22 57.11 31.36
CA LEU A 99 -47.86 56.17 30.30
C LEU A 99 -47.43 56.88 29.01
N ASN A 100 -47.45 58.21 28.97
CA ASN A 100 -47.05 59.03 27.82
C ASN A 100 -45.53 59.13 27.64
N THR A 101 -44.77 58.24 28.28
CA THR A 101 -43.33 58.09 28.11
C THR A 101 -43.09 57.18 26.92
N SER A 102 -42.43 57.68 25.88
CA SER A 102 -41.95 56.87 24.76
C SER A 102 -41.11 55.70 25.28
N PHE A 103 -41.68 54.49 25.29
CA PHE A 103 -40.95 53.27 25.63
C PHE A 103 -40.07 52.89 24.44
N GLU A 104 -38.81 53.34 24.44
CA GLU A 104 -37.78 52.89 23.51
C GLU A 104 -37.05 51.70 24.13
N SER A 105 -37.60 50.49 23.95
CA SER A 105 -36.92 49.25 24.33
C SER A 105 -36.33 48.60 23.08
N GLY A 106 -35.04 48.83 22.83
CA GLY A 106 -34.29 48.06 21.84
C GLY A 106 -34.03 46.66 22.38
N MET A 107 -34.62 45.64 21.75
CA MET A 107 -34.41 44.23 22.12
C MET A 107 -33.57 43.57 21.03
N GLU A 108 -32.26 43.50 21.25
CA GLU A 108 -31.35 42.77 20.37
C GLU A 108 -31.43 41.27 20.69
N THR A 109 -32.06 40.50 19.81
CA THR A 109 -32.10 39.04 19.93
C THR A 109 -31.21 38.43 18.86
N SER A 110 -30.18 37.69 19.28
CA SER A 110 -29.25 37.02 18.37
C SER A 110 -29.44 35.51 18.42
N ASN A 111 -29.41 34.84 17.26
CA ASN A 111 -29.61 33.39 17.17
C ASN A 111 -28.34 32.59 17.57
N ARG A 112 -27.28 33.25 18.08
CA ARG A 112 -25.96 32.65 18.35
C ARG A 112 -26.00 31.42 19.25
N ALA A 113 -26.93 31.40 20.22
CA ALA A 113 -27.08 30.27 21.15
C ALA A 113 -27.65 29.00 20.48
N CYS A 114 -28.32 29.13 19.33
CA CYS A 114 -28.92 28.01 18.60
C CYS A 114 -28.06 27.52 17.43
N LEU A 115 -26.96 28.22 17.10
CA LEU A 115 -26.06 27.82 16.01
C LEU A 115 -25.14 26.68 16.47
N PRO A 116 -24.96 25.62 15.67
CA PRO A 116 -24.01 24.56 16.00
C PRO A 116 -22.58 25.13 16.00
N GLN A 117 -21.80 24.82 17.04
CA GLN A 117 -20.37 25.13 17.09
C GLN A 117 -19.58 23.99 16.44
N PRO A 118 -19.05 24.14 15.21
CA PRO A 118 -18.28 23.09 14.56
C PRO A 118 -16.96 22.88 15.30
N THR A 119 -16.80 21.73 15.95
CA THR A 119 -15.54 21.32 16.57
C THR A 119 -14.91 20.24 15.70
N GLY A 120 -13.91 20.63 14.90
CA GLY A 120 -13.12 19.67 14.11
C GLY A 120 -12.09 18.96 14.98
N MET A 121 -11.65 17.77 14.58
CA MET A 121 -10.56 17.09 15.26
C MET A 121 -9.25 17.91 15.17
N THR A 122 -8.56 18.04 16.31
CA THR A 122 -7.25 18.68 16.38
C THR A 122 -6.19 17.84 15.65
N ARG A 123 -5.13 18.48 15.16
CA ARG A 123 -4.01 17.79 14.49
C ARG A 123 -3.40 16.66 15.32
N GLN A 124 -3.39 16.81 16.65
CA GLN A 124 -2.91 15.78 17.57
C GLN A 124 -3.82 14.55 17.58
N GLN A 125 -5.15 14.72 17.58
CA GLN A 125 -6.11 13.62 17.55
C GLN A 125 -6.05 12.82 16.23
N TYR A 126 -5.83 13.49 15.10
CA TYR A 126 -5.53 12.82 13.84
C TYR A 126 -4.24 11.99 13.91
N LEU A 127 -3.18 12.53 14.52
CA LEU A 127 -1.91 11.84 14.71
C LEU A 127 -2.07 10.58 15.56
N TYR A 128 -2.76 10.67 16.70
CA TYR A 128 -3.03 9.51 17.56
C TYR A 128 -3.86 8.44 16.86
N THR A 129 -4.81 8.83 16.00
CA THR A 129 -5.64 7.90 15.22
C THR A 129 -4.84 7.18 14.13
N CYS A 130 -3.90 7.88 13.48
CA CYS A 130 -3.07 7.32 12.41
C CYS A 130 -1.89 6.48 12.93
N LEU A 131 -1.36 6.80 14.11
CA LEU A 131 -0.22 6.11 14.73
C LEU A 131 -0.36 4.58 14.79
N PRO A 132 -1.47 3.98 15.28
CA PRO A 132 -1.60 2.53 15.36
C PRO A 132 -1.61 1.86 13.97
N LEU A 133 -2.14 2.54 12.95
CA LEU A 133 -2.15 2.03 11.58
C LEU A 133 -0.73 2.02 10.99
N GLY A 134 0.04 3.09 11.23
CA GLY A 134 1.45 3.16 10.87
C GLY A 134 2.29 2.10 11.60
N ALA A 135 2.04 1.91 12.89
CA ALA A 135 2.69 0.86 13.68
C ALA A 135 2.35 -0.54 13.14
N LEU A 136 1.10 -0.81 12.77
CA LEU A 136 0.69 -2.07 12.15
C LEU A 136 1.45 -2.32 10.85
N ALA A 137 1.55 -1.31 9.98
CA ALA A 137 2.29 -1.43 8.72
C ALA A 137 3.78 -1.73 8.96
N LEU A 138 4.41 -1.04 9.92
CA LEU A 138 5.80 -1.32 10.32
C LEU A 138 5.98 -2.74 10.87
N LEU A 139 5.02 -3.22 11.67
CA LEU A 139 5.04 -4.59 12.19
C LEU A 139 4.90 -5.63 11.08
N CYS A 140 4.06 -5.38 10.05
CA CYS A 140 3.95 -6.24 8.88
C CYS A 140 5.29 -6.35 8.13
N LEU A 141 6.04 -5.24 8.00
CA LEU A 141 7.38 -5.25 7.41
C LEU A 141 8.38 -6.01 8.30
N ALA A 142 8.32 -5.76 9.61
CA ALA A 142 9.19 -6.40 10.58
C ALA A 142 8.93 -7.91 10.72
N GLN A 143 7.73 -8.40 10.38
CA GLN A 143 7.26 -9.78 10.56
C GLN A 143 8.15 -10.84 9.88
N VAL A 144 8.89 -10.48 8.83
CA VAL A 144 9.84 -11.38 8.15
C VAL A 144 10.95 -11.85 9.11
N TYR A 145 11.43 -10.98 9.99
CA TYR A 145 12.51 -11.27 10.94
C TYR A 145 12.13 -12.24 12.07
N PRO A 146 10.99 -12.11 12.79
CA PRO A 146 10.57 -13.08 13.79
C PRO A 146 10.26 -14.45 13.18
N PHE A 147 9.78 -14.53 11.93
CA PHE A 147 9.62 -15.84 11.26
C PHE A 147 10.97 -16.55 11.05
N ARG A 148 12.01 -15.80 10.66
CA ARG A 148 13.38 -16.33 10.55
C ARG A 148 13.96 -16.69 11.92
N LEU A 149 13.73 -15.86 12.92
CA LEU A 149 14.16 -16.09 14.30
C LEU A 149 13.52 -17.35 14.88
N ARG A 150 12.21 -17.55 14.68
CA ARG A 150 11.49 -18.77 15.10
C ARG A 150 12.14 -20.02 14.54
N ARG A 151 12.58 -19.99 13.27
CA ARG A 151 13.30 -21.11 12.67
C ARG A 151 14.66 -21.32 13.32
N ALA A 152 15.43 -20.26 13.58
CA ALA A 152 16.73 -20.35 14.24
C ALA A 152 16.60 -20.92 15.66
N ILE A 153 15.63 -20.44 16.44
CA ILE A 153 15.31 -20.96 17.77
C ILE A 153 14.93 -22.45 17.68
N ALA A 154 14.02 -22.81 16.78
CA ALA A 154 13.60 -24.20 16.61
C ALA A 154 14.76 -25.13 16.18
N ALA A 155 15.68 -24.63 15.36
CA ALA A 155 16.89 -25.36 14.96
C ALA A 155 17.83 -25.60 16.14
N PHE A 156 17.94 -24.63 17.05
CA PHE A 156 18.75 -24.75 18.26
C PHE A 156 18.17 -25.80 19.24
N TYR A 157 16.86 -25.75 19.52
CA TYR A 157 16.24 -26.69 20.47
C TYR A 157 16.00 -28.10 19.90
N PHE A 158 15.76 -28.25 18.59
CA PHE A 158 15.42 -29.54 17.97
C PHE A 158 16.32 -29.91 16.77
N PRO A 159 17.62 -30.15 16.99
CA PRO A 159 18.58 -30.37 15.91
C PRO A 159 18.27 -31.62 15.07
N LYS A 160 17.75 -32.69 15.69
CA LYS A 160 17.36 -33.91 14.97
C LYS A 160 16.26 -33.64 13.93
N ARG A 161 15.26 -32.82 14.29
CA ARG A 161 14.15 -32.46 13.38
C ARG A 161 14.62 -31.53 12.27
N GLU A 162 15.47 -30.55 12.58
CA GLU A 162 16.01 -29.65 11.56
C GLU A 162 16.90 -30.41 10.56
N LYS A 163 17.72 -31.37 11.02
CA LYS A 163 18.52 -32.23 10.13
C LYS A 163 17.63 -32.97 9.13
N THR A 164 16.52 -33.57 9.59
CA THR A 164 15.57 -34.25 8.69
C THR A 164 14.94 -33.28 7.69
N ARG A 165 14.56 -32.06 8.11
CA ARG A 165 14.01 -31.03 7.22
C ARG A 165 15.03 -30.59 6.15
N VAL A 166 16.28 -30.39 6.55
CA VAL A 166 17.37 -30.00 5.64
C VAL A 166 17.67 -31.12 4.65
N LEU A 167 17.73 -32.39 5.09
CA LEU A 167 17.93 -33.54 4.21
C LEU A 167 16.76 -33.72 3.23
N PHE A 168 15.53 -33.54 3.70
CA PHE A 168 14.35 -33.56 2.85
C PHE A 168 14.41 -32.45 1.79
N LEU A 169 14.74 -31.22 2.18
CA LEU A 169 14.89 -30.09 1.27
C LEU A 169 15.99 -30.34 0.23
N TYR A 170 17.13 -30.86 0.68
CA TYR A 170 18.24 -31.25 -0.20
C TYR A 170 17.81 -32.28 -1.25
N ASN A 171 17.16 -33.36 -0.82
CA ASN A 171 16.68 -34.41 -1.72
C ASN A 171 15.59 -33.90 -2.68
N LYS A 172 14.70 -33.03 -2.18
CA LYS A 172 13.66 -32.40 -3.00
C LYS A 172 14.28 -31.56 -4.12
N LEU A 173 15.25 -30.71 -3.80
CA LEU A 173 15.97 -29.89 -4.78
C LEU A 173 16.75 -30.74 -5.79
N LEU A 174 17.44 -31.79 -5.34
CA LEU A 174 18.11 -32.74 -6.25
C LEU A 174 17.12 -33.39 -7.22
N ARG A 175 15.94 -33.80 -6.74
CA ARG A 175 14.89 -34.39 -7.59
C ARG A 175 14.34 -33.37 -8.58
N GLN A 176 14.12 -32.13 -8.14
CA GLN A 176 13.69 -31.04 -9.03
C GLN A 176 14.72 -30.77 -10.13
N ARG A 177 16.01 -30.74 -9.81
CA ARG A 177 17.08 -30.55 -10.80
C ARG A 177 17.16 -31.69 -11.81
N LYS A 178 17.02 -32.95 -11.37
CA LYS A 178 16.95 -34.11 -12.27
C LYS A 178 15.76 -34.02 -13.21
N ASN A 179 14.58 -33.68 -12.70
CA ASN A 179 13.37 -33.53 -13.50
C ASN A 179 13.52 -32.36 -14.50
N PHE A 180 14.08 -31.23 -14.08
CA PHE A 180 14.36 -30.09 -14.95
C PHE A 180 15.29 -30.48 -16.10
N LEU A 181 16.43 -31.11 -15.81
CA LEU A 181 17.39 -31.56 -16.82
C LEU A 181 16.75 -32.59 -17.77
N HIS A 182 15.93 -33.51 -17.25
CA HIS A 182 15.22 -34.49 -18.07
C HIS A 182 14.26 -33.81 -19.07
N LEU A 183 13.47 -32.83 -18.60
CA LEU A 183 12.57 -32.06 -19.45
C LEU A 183 13.32 -31.22 -20.49
N GLN A 184 14.40 -30.55 -20.09
CA GLN A 184 15.21 -29.73 -21.00
C GLN A 184 15.91 -30.58 -22.05
N ARG A 185 16.45 -31.75 -21.69
CA ARG A 185 17.01 -32.70 -22.67
C ARG A 185 15.96 -33.12 -23.70
N GLY A 186 14.73 -33.40 -23.27
CA GLY A 186 13.61 -33.68 -24.18
C GLY A 186 13.31 -32.52 -25.12
N ARG A 187 13.32 -31.27 -24.62
CA ARG A 187 13.13 -30.06 -25.43
C ARG A 187 14.25 -29.88 -26.45
N VAL A 188 15.51 -30.00 -26.04
CA VAL A 188 16.67 -29.89 -26.94
C VAL A 188 16.66 -31.00 -27.99
N ALA A 189 16.32 -32.24 -27.61
CA ALA A 189 16.20 -33.35 -28.57
C ALA A 189 15.08 -33.12 -29.60
N ARG A 190 13.94 -32.55 -29.19
CA ARG A 190 12.86 -32.16 -30.12
C ARG A 190 13.31 -31.03 -31.05
N GLN A 191 13.98 -30.01 -30.51
CA GLN A 191 14.49 -28.89 -31.30
C GLN A 191 15.59 -29.33 -32.28
N ALA A 192 16.43 -30.30 -31.91
CA ALA A 192 17.44 -30.88 -32.79
C ALA A 192 16.85 -31.68 -33.95
N ARG A 193 15.61 -32.17 -33.83
CA ARG A 193 14.89 -32.85 -34.92
C ARG A 193 14.20 -31.87 -35.88
N GLN A 194 13.97 -30.64 -35.46
CA GLN A 194 13.38 -29.61 -36.32
C GLN A 194 14.47 -28.98 -37.20
N PRO A 195 14.16 -28.66 -38.47
CA PRO A 195 15.11 -27.96 -39.32
C PRO A 195 15.49 -26.61 -38.68
N PRO A 196 16.77 -26.20 -38.75
CA PRO A 196 17.21 -24.97 -38.14
C PRO A 196 16.47 -23.78 -38.75
N GLU A 197 15.84 -22.95 -37.90
CA GLU A 197 15.17 -21.75 -38.39
C GLU A 197 16.16 -20.83 -39.09
N LEU A 198 15.76 -20.26 -40.23
CA LEU A 198 16.60 -19.40 -41.07
C LEU A 198 17.24 -18.27 -40.25
N GLY A 199 16.50 -17.69 -39.29
CA GLY A 199 17.00 -16.68 -38.36
C GLY A 199 18.17 -17.16 -37.49
N THR A 200 18.13 -18.41 -37.00
CA THR A 200 19.26 -18.97 -36.23
C THR A 200 20.50 -19.19 -37.09
N VAL A 201 20.33 -19.51 -38.37
CA VAL A 201 21.44 -19.69 -39.33
C VAL A 201 22.06 -18.33 -39.67
N LEU A 202 21.22 -17.31 -39.92
CA LEU A 202 21.66 -15.93 -40.18
C LEU A 202 22.38 -15.30 -38.98
N LEU A 203 21.83 -15.42 -37.77
CA LEU A 203 22.53 -14.96 -36.55
C LEU A 203 23.88 -15.66 -36.38
N ARG A 204 23.95 -16.97 -36.69
CA ARG A 204 25.19 -17.76 -36.64
C ARG A 204 26.22 -17.26 -37.67
N TRP A 205 25.80 -17.00 -38.90
CA TRP A 205 26.66 -16.49 -39.96
C TRP A 205 27.21 -15.09 -39.63
N CYS A 206 26.35 -14.17 -39.18
CA CYS A 206 26.75 -12.82 -38.77
C CYS A 206 27.78 -12.86 -37.62
N ARG A 207 27.61 -13.75 -36.63
CA ARG A 207 28.55 -13.89 -35.50
C ARG A 207 29.93 -14.42 -35.94
N ARG A 208 29.99 -15.28 -36.97
CA ARG A 208 31.26 -15.79 -37.53
C ARG A 208 31.98 -14.72 -38.34
N ARG A 209 31.23 -13.90 -39.08
CA ARG A 209 31.79 -12.86 -39.96
C ARG A 209 32.20 -11.59 -39.20
N TRP A 210 31.51 -11.22 -38.12
CA TRP A 210 31.73 -9.95 -37.40
C TRP A 210 32.06 -10.20 -35.92
N PRO A 211 33.34 -10.20 -35.51
CA PRO A 211 33.74 -10.54 -34.14
C PRO A 211 33.26 -9.54 -33.08
N TRP A 212 33.03 -8.26 -33.43
CA TRP A 212 32.47 -7.28 -32.49
C TRP A 212 31.00 -7.56 -32.13
N MET A 213 30.23 -8.22 -33.02
CA MET A 213 28.87 -8.66 -32.71
C MET A 213 28.83 -9.74 -31.62
N ARG A 214 29.96 -10.41 -31.32
CA ARG A 214 30.02 -11.38 -30.20
C ARG A 214 29.75 -10.73 -28.85
N ARG A 215 30.07 -9.44 -28.70
CA ARG A 215 29.84 -8.69 -27.46
C ARG A 215 28.37 -8.32 -27.28
N CYS A 216 27.64 -8.08 -28.38
CA CYS A 216 26.21 -7.77 -28.39
C CYS A 216 25.31 -9.02 -28.41
N LEU A 217 25.74 -10.10 -29.09
CA LEU A 217 25.03 -11.38 -29.19
C LEU A 217 25.71 -12.44 -28.31
N ARG A 218 25.58 -12.28 -26.98
CA ARG A 218 26.02 -13.31 -26.02
C ARG A 218 25.21 -14.58 -26.20
N GLN A 219 25.88 -15.73 -26.32
CA GLN A 219 25.19 -17.00 -26.32
C GLN A 219 24.63 -17.32 -24.92
N ARG A 220 23.69 -18.25 -24.88
CA ARG A 220 23.12 -18.77 -23.65
C ARG A 220 23.32 -20.28 -23.63
N CYS A 221 23.48 -20.84 -22.44
CA CYS A 221 23.52 -22.28 -22.27
C CYS A 221 22.26 -22.92 -22.86
N THR A 222 22.41 -23.96 -23.66
CA THR A 222 21.30 -24.64 -24.36
C THR A 222 20.29 -25.29 -23.41
N LEU A 223 20.74 -25.73 -22.23
CA LEU A 223 19.87 -26.35 -21.21
C LEU A 223 19.26 -25.35 -20.21
N CYS A 224 20.07 -24.50 -19.57
CA CYS A 224 19.61 -23.63 -18.48
C CYS A 224 19.46 -22.15 -18.87
N GLY A 225 19.84 -21.75 -20.09
CA GLY A 225 19.69 -20.37 -20.56
C GLY A 225 20.60 -19.34 -19.90
N THR A 226 21.58 -19.75 -19.09
CA THR A 226 22.55 -18.82 -18.47
C THR A 226 23.38 -18.10 -19.54
N PRO A 227 23.65 -16.79 -19.39
CA PRO A 227 24.49 -16.08 -20.35
C PRO A 227 25.91 -16.64 -20.35
N GLU A 228 26.54 -16.60 -21.51
CA GLU A 228 27.93 -17.02 -21.75
C GLU A 228 28.91 -16.39 -20.75
N THR A 229 29.60 -17.26 -20.01
CA THR A 229 30.76 -16.98 -19.14
C THR A 229 31.98 -17.73 -19.70
N PRO A 230 33.23 -17.32 -19.40
CA PRO A 230 34.43 -17.99 -19.89
C PRO A 230 34.54 -19.48 -19.51
N GLU A 231 33.77 -19.92 -18.52
CA GLU A 231 33.71 -21.31 -18.04
C GLU A 231 32.73 -22.20 -18.84
N HIS A 232 32.08 -21.68 -19.89
CA HIS A 232 31.18 -22.49 -20.70
C HIS A 232 31.95 -23.42 -21.65
N GLN A 233 31.54 -24.69 -21.70
CA GLN A 233 32.17 -25.70 -22.54
C GLN A 233 31.33 -25.91 -23.82
N PRO A 234 31.93 -25.80 -25.02
CA PRO A 234 31.26 -26.14 -26.26
C PRO A 234 31.17 -27.68 -26.41
N CYS A 235 30.21 -28.16 -27.18
CA CYS A 235 30.14 -29.56 -27.55
C CYS A 235 31.43 -29.98 -28.31
N PRO A 236 32.01 -31.17 -28.06
CA PRO A 236 33.22 -31.64 -28.72
C PRO A 236 32.98 -31.93 -30.21
N ASN A 237 31.73 -32.11 -30.63
CA ASN A 237 31.41 -32.31 -32.03
C ASN A 237 31.50 -30.96 -32.77
N PRO A 238 32.38 -30.79 -33.78
CA PRO A 238 32.55 -29.55 -34.52
C PRO A 238 31.30 -29.09 -35.27
N ASP A 239 30.39 -30.01 -35.58
CA ASP A 239 29.11 -29.70 -36.23
C ASP A 239 28.03 -29.28 -35.22
N CYS A 240 28.29 -29.48 -33.92
CA CYS A 240 27.37 -29.13 -32.84
C CYS A 240 27.79 -27.83 -32.16
N PHE A 241 27.09 -26.74 -32.48
CA PHE A 241 27.32 -25.42 -31.87
C PHE A 241 26.62 -25.24 -30.52
N ALA A 242 26.32 -26.34 -29.82
CA ALA A 242 25.70 -26.31 -28.51
C ALA A 242 26.73 -25.85 -27.46
N LEU A 243 26.34 -24.89 -26.62
CA LEU A 243 27.14 -24.36 -25.53
C LEU A 243 26.49 -24.75 -24.20
N TYR A 244 27.28 -25.32 -23.29
CA TYR A 244 26.81 -25.76 -21.99
C TYR A 244 27.55 -25.04 -20.86
N CYS A 245 26.84 -24.84 -19.76
CA CYS A 245 27.42 -24.39 -18.50
C CYS A 245 28.14 -25.56 -17.81
N GLU A 246 29.18 -25.34 -16.98
CA GLU A 246 29.84 -26.45 -16.25
C GLU A 246 28.87 -27.30 -15.43
N SER A 247 27.88 -26.67 -14.83
CA SER A 247 26.88 -27.37 -14.01
C SER A 247 25.85 -28.18 -14.84
N CYS A 248 25.86 -28.01 -16.16
CA CYS A 248 24.96 -28.58 -17.15
C CYS A 248 25.63 -29.64 -18.05
N TRP A 249 26.96 -29.60 -18.16
CA TRP A 249 27.81 -30.54 -18.88
C TRP A 249 27.74 -31.93 -18.22
#